data_AF-A0A0A8ZA68-F1
#
_entry.id   AF-A0A0A8ZA68-F1
#
_cell.length_a   1.000
_cell.length_b   1.000
_cell.length_c   1.000
_cell.angle_alpha   90.00
_cell.angle_beta   90.00
_cell.angle_gamma   90.00
#
_symmetry.space_group_name_H-M   'P 1'
#
loop_
_entity.id
_entity.type
_entity.pdbx_description
1 polymer ?
#
loop_
_entity_poly.entity_id
_entity_poly.type
_entity_poly.pdbx_seq_one_letter_code
_entity_poly.pdbx_strand_id
1 'polypeptide(L)'
;MRGHYSTFGGCCGELILISAMEFDRWVYHVFPWKPAEATWVRITSLGGCSLFLENHCLVGCLGPDHPGIRGDCMYFTEKAGHWGRVFFG
;
A
#
# COMPACT_ATOMS: atom_id res chain seq x y z
N MET A 1 21.02 -0.29 -11.47
CA MET A 1 20.02 0.79 -11.34
C MET A 1 18.92 0.26 -10.43
N ARG A 2 18.75 0.82 -9.22
CA ARG A 2 17.64 0.41 -8.34
C ARG A 2 16.39 1.12 -8.87
N GLY A 3 15.36 0.36 -9.22
CA GLY A 3 14.15 0.92 -9.81
C GLY A 3 13.29 1.60 -8.74
N HIS A 4 12.71 2.75 -9.09
CA HIS A 4 11.57 3.30 -8.37
C HIS A 4 10.32 2.54 -8.82
N TYR A 5 9.64 1.87 -7.91
CA TYR A 5 8.43 1.09 -8.21
C TYR A 5 7.20 1.84 -7.74
N SER A 6 6.26 2.06 -8.65
CA SER A 6 4.95 2.62 -8.35
C SER A 6 3.87 1.75 -8.93
N THR A 7 2.78 1.59 -8.18
CA THR A 7 1.60 0.84 -8.61
C THR A 7 0.33 1.59 -8.21
N PHE A 8 -0.71 1.47 -9.03
CA PHE A 8 -2.03 2.01 -8.74
C PHE A 8 -2.97 0.88 -8.33
N GLY A 9 -4.01 1.22 -7.58
CA GLY A 9 -5.11 0.30 -7.37
C GLY A 9 -6.26 0.88 -6.58
N GLY A 10 -7.27 0.05 -6.34
CA GLY A 10 -8.45 0.41 -5.56
C GLY A 10 -8.36 -0.15 -4.15
N CYS A 11 -8.74 0.66 -3.16
CA CYS A 11 -8.93 0.19 -1.80
C CYS A 11 -10.11 0.91 -1.16
N CYS A 12 -11.06 0.15 -0.60
CA CYS A 12 -12.19 0.72 0.13
C CYS A 12 -13.01 1.75 -0.71
N GLY A 13 -13.03 1.60 -2.04
CA GLY A 13 -13.70 2.51 -2.99
C GLY A 13 -12.87 3.72 -3.45
N GLU A 14 -11.67 3.90 -2.91
CA GLU A 14 -10.75 4.97 -3.27
C GLU A 14 -9.66 4.49 -4.25
N LEU A 15 -9.27 5.36 -5.18
CA LEU A 15 -8.10 5.17 -6.03
C LEU A 15 -6.84 5.58 -5.25
N ILE A 16 -5.89 4.66 -5.14
CA ILE A 16 -4.62 4.88 -4.44
C ILE A 16 -3.42 4.66 -5.36
N LEU A 17 -2.37 5.44 -5.14
CA LEU A 17 -1.02 5.25 -5.66
C LEU A 17 -0.13 4.77 -4.51
N ILE A 18 0.63 3.72 -4.77
CA ILE A 18 1.62 3.19 -3.84
C ILE A 18 2.99 3.33 -4.51
N SER A 19 3.94 3.93 -3.82
CA SER A 19 5.31 4.13 -4.29
C SER A 19 6.29 3.57 -3.28
N ALA A 20 7.22 2.73 -3.75
CA ALA A 20 8.36 2.26 -2.99
C ALA A 20 9.49 3.30 -3.03
N MET A 21 10.13 3.56 -1.90
CA MET A 21 11.23 4.52 -1.82
C MET A 21 12.48 3.98 -2.52
N GLU A 22 13.13 4.82 -3.33
CA GLU A 22 14.31 4.45 -4.16
C GLU A 22 15.47 3.88 -3.33
N PHE A 23 15.67 4.42 -2.13
CA PHE A 23 16.79 4.06 -1.25
C PHE A 23 16.41 2.98 -0.22
N ASP A 24 15.12 2.73 0.00
CA ASP A 24 14.63 1.71 0.92
C ASP A 24 13.38 1.01 0.35
N ARG A 25 13.60 -0.16 -0.26
CA ARG A 25 12.55 -1.00 -0.85
C ARG A 25 11.54 -1.55 0.16
N TRP A 26 11.80 -1.40 1.46
CA TRP A 26 10.89 -1.79 2.53
C TRP A 26 10.03 -0.62 3.02
N VAL A 27 10.27 0.59 2.52
CA VAL A 27 9.46 1.77 2.82
C VAL A 27 8.58 2.09 1.64
N TYR A 28 7.29 2.16 1.91
CA TYR A 28 6.28 2.51 0.93
C TYR A 28 5.48 3.72 1.39
N HIS A 29 5.06 4.52 0.43
CA HIS A 29 4.16 5.64 0.65
C HIS A 29 2.88 5.42 -0.14
N VAL A 30 1.77 5.71 0.51
CA VAL A 30 0.43 5.59 -0.07
C VAL A 30 -0.14 6.98 -0.26
N PHE A 31 -0.72 7.20 -1.42
CA PHE A 31 -1.31 8.46 -1.83
C PHE A 31 -2.70 8.18 -2.40
N PRO A 32 -3.79 8.39 -1.66
CA PRO A 32 -5.12 8.46 -2.24
C PRO A 32 -5.25 9.65 -3.20
N TRP A 33 -6.02 9.46 -4.27
CA TRP A 33 -6.47 10.54 -5.14
C TRP A 33 -7.50 11.40 -4.41
N LYS A 34 -7.33 12.72 -4.44
CA LYS A 34 -8.29 13.70 -3.91
C LYS A 34 -8.94 14.45 -5.09
N PRO A 35 -10.14 14.05 -5.54
CA PRO A 35 -10.78 14.64 -6.72
C PRO A 35 -11.03 16.14 -6.59
N ALA A 36 -11.41 16.61 -5.39
CA ALA A 36 -11.71 18.01 -5.14
C ALA A 36 -10.48 18.93 -5.31
N GLU A 37 -9.29 18.39 -5.04
CA GLU A 37 -8.01 19.11 -5.11
C GLU A 37 -7.19 18.75 -6.36
N ALA A 38 -7.67 17.79 -7.16
CA ALA A 38 -6.98 17.21 -8.30
C ALA A 38 -5.52 16.79 -7.99
N THR A 39 -5.29 16.22 -6.81
CA THR A 39 -3.94 15.90 -6.33
C THR A 39 -3.86 14.57 -5.57
N TRP A 40 -2.63 14.11 -5.36
CA TRP A 40 -2.29 12.91 -4.59
C TRP A 40 -1.73 13.34 -3.24
N VAL A 41 -2.33 12.90 -2.13
CA VAL A 41 -1.92 13.32 -0.78
C VAL A 41 -1.38 12.13 -0.01
N ARG A 42 -0.14 12.23 0.50
CA ARG A 42 0.47 11.17 1.30
C ARG A 42 -0.31 10.95 2.59
N ILE A 43 -0.63 9.70 2.89
CA ILE A 43 -1.25 9.30 4.16
C ILE A 43 -0.27 8.51 5.02
N THR A 44 -0.49 8.57 6.34
CA THR A 44 0.24 7.77 7.35
C THR A 44 -0.66 6.74 8.02
N SER A 45 -1.91 6.62 7.57
CA SER A 45 -2.86 5.59 8.00
C SER A 45 -3.82 5.26 6.86
N LEU A 46 -4.10 3.98 6.68
CA LEU A 46 -5.06 3.40 5.73
C LEU A 46 -6.49 3.36 6.29
N GLY A 47 -6.76 4.00 7.44
CA GLY A 47 -8.08 3.99 8.05
C GLY A 47 -8.55 2.59 8.45
N GLY A 48 -7.61 1.73 8.84
CA GLY A 48 -7.88 0.32 9.18
C GLY A 48 -7.89 -0.65 8.00
N CYS A 49 -7.89 -0.18 6.74
CA CYS A 49 -7.75 -1.06 5.57
C CYS A 49 -6.35 -1.75 5.57
N SER A 50 -6.23 -2.88 4.89
CA SER A 50 -4.98 -3.64 4.75
C SER A 50 -4.62 -3.84 3.29
N LEU A 51 -3.36 -3.59 2.91
CA LEU A 51 -2.88 -3.75 1.54
C LEU A 51 -2.03 -5.01 1.39
N PHE A 52 -2.09 -5.63 0.21
CA PHE A 52 -1.30 -6.80 -0.14
C PHE A 52 -0.54 -6.53 -1.44
N LEU A 53 0.78 -6.61 -1.38
CA LEU A 53 1.66 -6.40 -2.51
C LEU A 53 2.45 -7.66 -2.85
N GLU A 54 2.51 -8.01 -4.12
CA GLU A 54 3.42 -9.01 -4.66
C GLU A 54 4.31 -8.34 -5.71
N ASN A 55 5.64 -8.46 -5.56
CA ASN A 55 6.61 -7.86 -6.47
C ASN A 55 6.36 -6.37 -6.75
N HIS A 56 6.07 -5.60 -5.70
CA HIS A 56 5.72 -4.17 -5.73
C HIS A 56 4.40 -3.82 -6.46
N CYS A 57 3.60 -4.81 -6.85
CA CYS A 57 2.28 -4.60 -7.44
C CYS A 57 1.18 -4.84 -6.41
N LEU A 58 0.15 -4.00 -6.39
CA LEU A 58 -1.02 -4.24 -5.54
C LEU A 58 -1.79 -5.45 -6.06
N VAL A 59 -1.96 -6.46 -5.21
CA VAL A 59 -2.72 -7.68 -5.52
C VAL A 59 -4.03 -7.76 -4.74
N GLY A 60 -4.19 -6.94 -3.69
CA GLY A 60 -5.44 -6.90 -2.95
C GLY A 60 -5.49 -5.80 -1.90
N CYS A 61 -6.71 -5.42 -1.55
CA CYS A 61 -7.03 -4.59 -0.40
C CYS A 61 -8.18 -5.25 0.37
N LEU A 62 -8.07 -5.24 1.70
CA LEU A 62 -9.17 -5.59 2.60
C LEU A 62 -9.61 -4.34 3.36
N GLY A 63 -10.91 -4.22 3.56
CA GLY A 63 -11.51 -3.19 4.40
C GLY A 63 -11.10 -3.31 5.87
N PRO A 64 -11.52 -2.34 6.70
CA PRO A 64 -11.31 -2.41 8.13
C PRO A 64 -11.98 -3.64 8.74
N ASP A 65 -11.52 -4.04 9.93
CA ASP A 65 -12.13 -5.05 10.81
C ASP A 65 -12.23 -6.49 10.25
N HIS A 66 -11.37 -6.86 9.31
CA HIS A 66 -11.31 -8.25 8.84
C HIS A 66 -10.73 -9.18 9.94
N PRO A 67 -11.48 -10.19 10.43
CA PRO A 67 -10.99 -11.08 11.48
C PRO A 67 -9.67 -11.75 11.10
N GLY A 68 -8.72 -11.76 12.03
CA GLY A 68 -7.40 -12.39 11.85
C GLY A 68 -6.40 -11.60 10.99
N ILE A 69 -6.80 -10.49 10.38
CA ILE A 69 -5.91 -9.61 9.62
C ILE A 69 -5.76 -8.29 10.37
N ARG A 70 -4.51 -7.89 10.61
CA ARG A 70 -4.23 -6.59 11.20
C ARG A 70 -4.54 -5.49 10.19
N GLY A 71 -5.40 -4.54 10.57
CA GLY A 71 -5.66 -3.32 9.82
C GLY A 71 -4.51 -2.32 9.87
N ASP A 72 -4.60 -1.29 9.03
CA ASP A 72 -3.63 -0.21 8.91
C ASP A 72 -2.19 -0.70 8.70
N CYS A 73 -2.06 -1.71 7.83
CA CYS A 73 -0.76 -2.28 7.50
C CYS A 73 -0.72 -2.78 6.07
N MET A 74 0.50 -3.05 5.63
CA MET A 74 0.74 -3.59 4.30
C MET A 74 1.54 -4.88 4.42
N TYR A 75 1.02 -5.92 3.79
CA TYR A 75 1.71 -7.19 3.58
C TYR A 75 2.40 -7.12 2.23
N PHE A 76 3.66 -7.55 2.16
CA PHE A 76 4.38 -7.59 0.90
C PHE A 76 5.13 -8.91 0.76
N THR A 77 5.37 -9.30 -0.49
CA THR A 77 6.26 -10.41 -0.81
C THR A 77 7.04 -10.12 -2.09
N GLU A 78 8.35 -10.43 -2.08
CA GLU A 78 9.20 -10.43 -3.29
C GLU A 78 9.34 -11.83 -3.90
N LYS A 79 8.83 -12.86 -3.20
CA LYS A 79 8.90 -14.27 -3.62
C LYS A 79 7.64 -14.96 -3.14
N ALA A 80 6.80 -15.37 -4.09
CA ALA A 80 5.54 -16.07 -3.85
C ALA A 80 5.61 -17.00 -2.62
N GLY A 81 4.73 -16.75 -1.65
CA GLY A 81 4.62 -17.55 -0.43
C GLY A 81 5.37 -17.03 0.80
N HIS A 82 6.26 -16.03 0.68
CA HIS A 82 6.98 -15.45 1.84
C HIS A 82 6.55 -14.01 2.12
N TRP A 83 5.62 -13.82 3.05
CA TRP A 83 5.04 -12.52 3.37
C TRP A 83 5.74 -11.82 4.52
N GLY A 84 6.21 -10.60 4.27
CA GLY A 84 6.61 -9.62 5.29
C GLY A 84 5.50 -8.61 5.58
N ARG A 85 5.71 -7.74 6.57
CA ARG A 85 4.75 -6.68 6.95
C ARG A 85 5.47 -5.35 7.15
N VAL A 86 4.89 -4.28 6.62
CA VAL A 86 5.25 -2.88 6.90
C VAL A 86 4.10 -2.22 7.66
N PHE A 87 4.44 -1.42 8.66
CA PHE A 87 3.49 -0.60 9.42
C PHE A 87 3.54 0.84 8.93
N PHE A 88 2.38 1.48 8.88
CA PHE A 88 2.31 2.93 8.75
C PHE A 88 2.39 3.53 10.16
N GLY A 89 3.21 4.57 10.30
CA GLY A 89 3.41 5.35 11.52
C GLY A 89 3.54 6.82 11.13
#